data_AF-A0A0Y9XK34-F1
#
_entry.id   AF-A0A0Y9XK34-F1
#
_cell.length_a   1.000
_cell.length_b   1.000
_cell.length_c   1.000
_cell.angle_alpha   90.00
_cell.angle_beta   90.00
_cell.angle_gamma   90.00
#
_symmetry.space_group_name_H-M   'P 1'
#
loop_
_entity.id
_entity.type
_entity.pdbx_description
1 polymer ?
#
loop_
_entity_poly.entity_id
_entity_poly.type
_entity_poly.pdbx_seq_one_letter_code
_entity_poly.pdbx_strand_id
1 'polypeptide(L)'
;MVKAVKKQKKTLKPSTKVITINLSKLTHDVCYKRKAPRAIKEIKHIAGKLMHTKDVRLDVKLNKFIWSKGIRNPPKRVRVKIERIRNEDEDSKERMYTLVQHVMVDSYKGLVNECETNE
;
A
#
# COMPACT_ATOMS: atom_id res chain seq x y z
N MET A 1 -11.99 7.92 40.76
CA MET A 1 -11.27 7.22 39.67
C MET A 1 -12.24 6.88 38.56
N VAL A 2 -12.20 7.60 37.44
CA VAL A 2 -13.05 7.32 36.27
C VAL A 2 -12.50 6.09 35.55
N LYS A 3 -13.28 5.01 35.52
CA LYS A 3 -12.94 3.79 34.78
C LYS A 3 -12.84 4.13 33.29
N ALA A 4 -11.67 3.96 32.69
CA ALA A 4 -11.48 4.12 31.26
C ALA A 4 -12.34 3.09 30.50
N VAL A 5 -13.31 3.56 29.72
CA VAL A 5 -14.16 2.72 28.87
C VAL A 5 -13.28 2.09 27.79
N LYS A 6 -13.08 0.76 27.86
CA LYS A 6 -12.37 0.01 26.81
C LYS A 6 -13.16 0.08 25.50
N LYS A 7 -12.65 0.86 24.54
CA LYS A 7 -13.21 0.96 23.19
C LYS A 7 -13.14 -0.42 22.52
N GLN A 8 -14.28 -1.00 22.14
CA GLN A 8 -14.34 -2.27 21.43
C GLN A 8 -13.52 -2.20 20.12
N LYS A 9 -12.64 -3.18 19.89
CA LYS A 9 -11.86 -3.27 18.64
C LYS A 9 -12.82 -3.65 17.51
N LYS A 10 -13.00 -2.76 16.54
CA LYS A 10 -13.77 -3.06 15.31
C LYS A 10 -13.15 -4.24 14.58
N THR A 11 -13.98 -5.21 14.17
CA THR A 11 -13.55 -6.33 13.33
C THR A 11 -13.15 -5.80 11.96
N LEU A 12 -11.92 -6.08 11.54
CA LEU A 12 -11.43 -5.72 10.20
C LEU A 12 -12.21 -6.56 9.17
N LYS A 13 -12.77 -5.91 8.14
CA LYS A 13 -13.47 -6.57 7.02
C LYS A 13 -12.57 -6.62 5.79
N PRO A 14 -12.73 -7.57 4.86
CA PRO A 14 -12.12 -7.45 3.54
C PRO A 14 -12.50 -6.11 2.90
N SER A 15 -11.55 -5.45 2.24
CA SER A 15 -11.79 -4.14 1.64
C SER A 15 -10.77 -3.84 0.56
N THR A 16 -11.20 -3.14 -0.47
CA THR A 16 -10.38 -2.76 -1.61
C THR A 16 -10.32 -1.24 -1.71
N LYS A 17 -9.14 -0.69 -2.00
CA LYS A 17 -8.96 0.74 -2.22
C LYS A 17 -8.05 0.99 -3.40
N VAL A 18 -8.40 1.96 -4.24
CA VAL A 18 -7.53 2.40 -5.34
C VAL A 18 -7.01 3.78 -5.00
N ILE A 19 -5.69 3.91 -4.86
CA ILE A 19 -5.06 5.17 -4.46
C ILE A 19 -3.95 5.57 -5.41
N THR A 20 -3.69 6.88 -5.49
CA THR A 20 -2.51 7.41 -6.18
C THR A 20 -1.45 7.82 -5.16
N ILE A 21 -0.30 7.16 -5.16
CA ILE A 21 0.82 7.46 -4.27
C ILE A 21 1.77 8.43 -4.97
N ASN A 22 2.12 9.54 -4.31
CA ASN A 22 3.14 10.48 -4.78
C ASN A 22 4.53 10.04 -4.28
N LEU A 23 5.23 9.25 -5.10
CA LEU A 23 6.58 8.78 -4.77
C LEU A 23 7.62 9.91 -4.77
N SER A 24 7.45 10.92 -5.63
CA SER A 24 8.39 12.05 -5.70
C SER A 24 8.52 12.76 -4.35
N LYS A 25 7.40 12.93 -3.64
CA LYS A 25 7.39 13.50 -2.28
C LYS A 25 8.09 12.59 -1.27
N LEU A 26 7.90 11.28 -1.40
CA LEU A 26 8.44 10.27 -0.48
C LEU A 26 9.95 10.03 -0.67
N THR A 27 10.46 10.27 -1.88
CA THR A 27 11.88 10.07 -2.23
C THR A 27 12.66 11.38 -2.45
N HIS A 28 12.11 12.52 -1.99
CA HIS A 28 12.68 13.84 -2.25
C HIS A 28 14.12 13.98 -1.73
N ASP A 29 14.36 13.52 -0.50
CA ASP A 29 15.64 13.69 0.22
C ASP A 29 16.36 12.35 0.47
N VAL A 30 16.49 11.55 -0.60
CA VAL A 30 17.08 10.21 -0.51
C VAL A 30 18.23 10.10 -1.50
N CYS A 31 19.35 9.52 -1.06
CA CYS A 31 20.49 9.22 -1.93
C CYS A 31 20.06 8.44 -3.18
N TYR A 32 20.65 8.74 -4.33
CA TYR A 32 20.23 8.15 -5.61
C TYR A 32 20.22 6.61 -5.64
N LYS A 33 21.22 5.97 -5.03
CA LYS A 33 21.31 4.50 -4.94
C LYS A 33 20.24 3.88 -4.03
N ARG A 34 19.44 4.68 -3.33
CA ARG A 34 18.42 4.21 -2.36
C ARG A 34 17.00 4.65 -2.74
N LYS A 35 16.80 5.41 -3.81
CA LYS A 35 15.48 5.98 -4.15
C LYS A 35 14.43 4.91 -4.47
N ALA A 36 14.65 4.03 -5.46
CA ALA A 36 13.70 2.96 -5.75
C ALA A 36 13.49 1.98 -4.57
N PRO A 37 14.54 1.50 -3.87
CA PRO A 37 14.35 0.71 -2.65
C PRO A 37 13.55 1.43 -1.56
N ARG A 38 13.74 2.75 -1.39
CA ARG A 38 12.97 3.55 -0.45
C ARG A 38 11.51 3.67 -0.89
N ALA A 39 11.25 3.90 -2.17
CA ALA A 39 9.89 3.97 -2.70
C ALA A 39 9.09 2.69 -2.37
N ILE A 40 9.70 1.52 -2.54
CA ILE A 40 9.07 0.23 -2.22
C ILE A 40 8.75 0.12 -0.73
N LYS A 41 9.71 0.49 0.15
CA LYS A 41 9.50 0.49 1.60
C LYS A 41 8.38 1.44 2.01
N GLU A 42 8.30 2.61 1.40
CA GLU A 42 7.26 3.61 1.67
C GLU A 42 5.88 3.15 1.18
N ILE A 43 5.78 2.52 0.01
CA ILE A 43 4.51 1.92 -0.45
C ILE A 43 4.04 0.86 0.54
N LYS A 44 4.96 0.00 1.01
CA LYS A 44 4.64 -1.02 2.02
C LYS A 44 4.15 -0.38 3.33
N HIS A 45 4.82 0.68 3.78
CA HIS A 45 4.43 1.41 4.99
C HIS A 45 3.06 2.08 4.86
N ILE A 46 2.79 2.74 3.74
CA ILE A 46 1.50 3.39 3.45
C ILE A 46 0.38 2.36 3.41
N ALA A 47 0.58 1.22 2.72
CA ALA A 47 -0.41 0.16 2.63
C ALA A 47 -0.72 -0.45 4.01
N GLY A 48 0.32 -0.77 4.80
CA GLY A 48 0.13 -1.28 6.16
C GLY A 48 -0.58 -0.28 7.08
N LYS A 49 -0.28 1.02 6.95
CA LYS A 49 -0.96 2.07 7.72
C LYS A 49 -2.43 2.26 7.31
N LEU A 50 -2.72 2.19 6.01
CA LEU A 50 -4.06 2.40 5.46
C LEU A 50 -5.01 1.23 5.75
N MET A 51 -4.49 0.01 5.72
CA MET A 51 -5.27 -1.22 5.89
C MET A 51 -5.16 -1.83 7.28
N HIS A 52 -4.28 -1.30 8.13
CA HIS A 52 -4.04 -1.78 9.50
C HIS A 52 -3.62 -3.26 9.57
N THR A 53 -2.82 -3.74 8.61
CA THR A 53 -2.20 -5.07 8.61
C THR A 53 -0.68 -4.94 8.69
N LYS A 54 0.02 -5.92 9.28
CA LYS A 54 1.49 -5.92 9.26
C LYS A 54 2.01 -6.71 8.08
N ASP A 55 1.35 -7.81 7.70
CA ASP A 55 1.67 -8.49 6.45
C ASP A 55 1.17 -7.68 5.25
N VAL A 56 2.12 -7.30 4.40
CA VAL A 56 1.90 -6.51 3.18
C VAL A 56 2.76 -7.10 2.07
N ARG A 57 2.09 -7.62 1.05
CA ARG A 57 2.66 -8.30 -0.11
C ARG A 57 2.56 -7.38 -1.31
N LEU A 58 3.68 -7.17 -1.99
CA LEU A 58 3.78 -6.35 -3.20
C LEU A 58 3.74 -7.27 -4.41
N ASP A 59 2.88 -6.95 -5.38
CA ASP A 59 2.84 -7.68 -6.64
C ASP A 59 4.12 -7.43 -7.47
N VAL A 60 4.49 -8.43 -8.26
CA VAL A 60 5.68 -8.40 -9.11
C VAL A 60 5.55 -7.33 -10.19
N LYS A 61 4.35 -7.10 -10.74
CA LYS A 61 4.12 -6.05 -11.76
C LYS A 61 4.35 -4.66 -11.18
N LEU A 62 3.93 -4.43 -9.93
CA LEU A 62 4.19 -3.17 -9.22
C LEU A 62 5.68 -2.97 -8.97
N ASN A 63 6.39 -4.02 -8.54
CA ASN A 63 7.84 -3.95 -8.39
C ASN A 63 8.52 -3.59 -9.72
N LYS A 64 8.18 -4.29 -10.81
CA LYS A 64 8.72 -4.00 -12.15
C LYS A 64 8.44 -2.56 -12.59
N PHE A 65 7.25 -2.04 -12.34
CA PHE A 65 6.90 -0.65 -12.67
C PHE A 65 7.76 0.36 -11.90
N ILE A 66 7.98 0.14 -10.60
CA ILE A 66 8.81 1.02 -9.77
C ILE A 66 10.27 1.04 -10.26
N TRP A 67 10.79 -0.12 -10.65
CA TRP A 67 12.17 -0.26 -11.15
C TRP A 67 12.34 0.07 -12.64
N SER A 68 11.26 0.33 -13.39
CA SER A 68 11.29 0.54 -14.84
C SER A 68 12.24 1.66 -15.31
N LYS A 69 12.41 2.70 -14.50
CA LYS A 69 13.29 3.85 -14.78
C LYS A 69 14.65 3.77 -14.07
N GLY A 70 14.98 2.59 -13.54
CA GLY A 70 16.18 2.34 -12.76
C GLY A 70 16.12 2.89 -11.33
N ILE A 71 17.25 2.80 -10.63
CA ILE A 71 17.33 3.04 -9.19
C ILE A 71 17.18 4.52 -8.79
N ARG A 72 17.66 5.43 -9.65
CA ARG A 72 17.79 6.87 -9.35
C ARG A 72 16.46 7.61 -9.50
N ASN A 73 15.63 7.22 -10.47
CA ASN A 73 14.46 8.00 -10.88
C ASN A 73 13.18 7.15 -10.90
N PRO A 74 12.69 6.66 -9.75
CA PRO A 74 11.41 5.96 -9.72
C PRO A 74 10.28 6.85 -10.28
N PRO A 75 9.19 6.26 -10.81
CA PRO A 75 8.03 7.02 -11.28
C PRO A 75 7.54 8.03 -10.23
N LYS A 76 7.19 9.26 -10.64
CA LYS A 76 6.79 10.32 -9.69
C LYS A 76 5.51 9.99 -8.93
N ARG A 77 4.57 9.32 -9.62
CA ARG A 77 3.27 8.89 -9.10
C ARG A 77 3.02 7.46 -9.54
N VAL A 78 2.29 6.70 -8.72
CA VAL A 78 1.85 5.34 -9.03
C VAL A 78 0.41 5.17 -8.60
N ARG A 79 -0.43 4.62 -9.47
CA ARG A 79 -1.80 4.20 -9.14
C ARG A 79 -1.73 2.75 -8.69
N VAL A 80 -2.26 2.50 -7.50
CA VAL A 80 -2.11 1.25 -6.78
C VAL A 80 -3.47 0.79 -6.27
N LYS A 81 -3.80 -0.47 -6.52
CA LYS A 81 -4.92 -1.17 -5.90
C LYS A 81 -4.41 -1.87 -4.65
N ILE A 82 -5.04 -1.60 -3.52
CA ILE A 82 -4.69 -2.14 -2.22
C ILE A 82 -5.87 -2.96 -1.72
N GLU A 83 -5.66 -4.25 -1.56
CA GLU A 83 -6.70 -5.20 -1.18
C GLU A 83 -6.33 -5.82 0.17
N ARG A 84 -7.25 -5.80 1.13
CA ARG A 84 -7.12 -6.57 2.36
C ARG A 84 -7.89 -7.87 2.20
N ILE A 85 -7.15 -8.98 2.19
CA ILE A 85 -7.65 -10.32 1.90
C ILE A 85 -7.54 -11.16 3.18
N ARG A 86 -8.45 -12.12 3.37
CA ARG A 86 -8.35 -13.10 4.45
C ARG A 86 -7.27 -14.11 4.10
N ASN A 87 -6.46 -14.45 5.09
CA ASN A 87 -5.46 -15.49 4.91
C ASN A 87 -6.12 -16.87 5.07
N GLU A 88 -5.84 -17.77 4.13
CA GLU A 88 -6.34 -19.15 4.16
C GLU A 88 -5.34 -20.09 4.85
N ASP A 89 -4.08 -19.68 4.97
CA ASP A 89 -3.03 -20.45 5.62
C ASP A 89 -3.21 -20.43 7.16
N GLU A 90 -3.48 -21.59 7.75
CA GLU A 90 -3.74 -21.73 9.19
C GLU A 90 -2.50 -21.40 10.07
N ASP A 91 -1.30 -21.61 9.55
CA ASP A 91 -0.02 -21.33 10.25
C ASP A 91 0.36 -19.84 10.30
N SER A 92 -0.41 -18.97 9.65
CA SER A 92 -0.08 -17.55 9.58
C SER A 92 -0.43 -16.79 10.87
N LYS A 93 0.53 -15.99 11.36
CA LYS A 93 0.36 -15.16 12.57
C LYS A 93 -0.77 -14.12 12.47
N GLU A 94 -1.10 -13.68 11.25
CA GLU A 94 -2.14 -12.69 11.00
C GLU A 94 -3.25 -13.28 10.11
N ARG A 95 -4.51 -13.04 10.51
CA ARG A 95 -5.72 -13.51 9.81
C ARG A 95 -5.97 -12.81 8.47
N MET A 96 -5.33 -11.66 8.24
CA MET A 96 -5.50 -10.86 7.03
C MET A 96 -4.14 -10.34 6.58
N TYR A 97 -3.93 -10.32 5.27
CA TYR A 97 -2.79 -9.68 4.64
C TYR A 97 -3.27 -8.61 3.66
N THR A 98 -2.39 -7.67 3.34
CA THR A 98 -2.66 -6.67 2.31
C THR A 98 -1.89 -7.01 1.04
N LEU A 99 -2.58 -7.15 -0.09
CA LEU A 99 -1.98 -7.27 -1.41
C LEU A 99 -1.98 -5.90 -2.10
N VAL A 100 -0.86 -5.56 -2.72
CA VAL A 100 -0.64 -4.26 -3.36
C VAL A 100 -0.30 -4.47 -4.83
N GLN A 101 -1.20 -4.07 -5.72
CA GLN A 101 -1.09 -4.26 -7.17
C GLN A 101 -0.97 -2.93 -7.92
N HIS A 102 -0.28 -2.95 -9.06
CA HIS A 102 -0.19 -1.77 -9.93
C HIS A 102 -1.40 -1.69 -10.85
N VAL A 103 -2.05 -0.54 -10.89
CA VAL A 103 -3.07 -0.22 -11.89
C VAL A 103 -2.41 0.58 -13.00
N MET A 104 -2.40 0.03 -14.21
CA MET A 104 -1.91 0.72 -15.39
C MET A 104 -2.89 1.83 -15.75
N VAL A 105 -2.41 3.08 -15.78
CA VAL A 105 -3.18 4.26 -16.15
C VAL A 105 -2.33 5.15 -17.04
N ASP A 106 -2.95 5.73 -18.07
CA ASP A 106 -2.26 6.63 -19.00
C ASP A 106 -2.01 8.00 -18.35
N SER A 107 -2.98 8.50 -17.59
CA SER A 107 -2.93 9.81 -16.94
C SER A 107 -3.32 9.74 -15.46
N TYR A 108 -2.65 10.53 -14.64
CA TYR A 108 -2.92 10.68 -13.20
C TYR A 108 -3.81 11.90 -12.87
N LYS A 109 -4.23 12.67 -13.88
CA LYS A 109 -5.03 13.88 -13.71
C LYS A 109 -6.48 13.49 -13.43
N GLY A 110 -7.11 14.14 -12.45
CA GLY A 110 -8.52 13.89 -12.10
C GLY A 110 -8.79 12.60 -11.31
N LEU A 111 -7.81 11.70 -11.16
CA LEU A 111 -7.96 10.48 -10.37
C LEU A 111 -7.93 10.77 -8.87
N VAL A 112 -9.04 10.47 -8.19
CA VAL A 112 -9.20 10.56 -6.73
C VAL A 112 -9.04 9.19 -6.08
N ASN A 113 -8.93 9.13 -4.76
CA ASN A 113 -8.83 7.86 -4.05
C ASN A 113 -10.22 7.22 -3.96
N GLU A 114 -10.35 5.99 -4.43
CA GLU A 114 -11.59 5.23 -4.41
C GLU A 114 -11.52 4.16 -3.31
N CYS A 115 -12.65 3.92 -2.65
CA CYS A 115 -12.81 2.84 -1.68
C CYS A 115 -13.94 1.94 -2.15
N GLU A 116 -13.61 0.71 -2.52
CA GLU A 116 -14.55 -0.34 -2.84
C GLU A 116 -14.73 -1.20 -1.59
N THR A 117 -15.92 -1.13 -1.00
CA THR A 117 -16.30 -2.03 0.07
C THR A 117 -16.90 -3.25 -0.59
N ASN A 118 -16.17 -4.36 -0.65
CA ASN A 118 -16.77 -5.64 -0.99
C ASN A 118 -17.66 -6.02 0.20
N GLU A 119 -18.97 -6.04 -0.02
CA GLU A 119 -19.99 -6.36 0.98
C GLU A 119 -19.82 -7.77 1.56
#